data_AF-A0A3D1I153-F1
#
_entry.id   AF-A0A3D1I153-F1
#
_cell.length_a   1.000
_cell.length_b   1.000
_cell.length_c   1.000
_cell.angle_alpha   90.00
_cell.angle_beta   90.00
_cell.angle_gamma   90.00
#
_symmetry.space_group_name_H-M   'P 1'
#
loop_
_entity.id
_entity.type
_entity.pdbx_description
1 polymer ?
#
loop_
_entity_poly.entity_id
_entity_poly.type
_entity_poly.pdbx_seq_one_letter_code
_entity_poly.pdbx_strand_id
1 'polypeptide(L)' 'MFRSKEKLSAAYKKLHEKQVIPLIKKGLCATVYTQVSDVEFEVNGMYTYDRKVLKLDEKTVQEVNSKLHF' A
#
# COMPACT_ATOMS: atom_id res chain seq x y z
N MET A 1 -6.96 -12.10 -4.62
CA MET A 1 -6.50 -11.08 -5.60
C MET A 1 -7.56 -9.99 -5.73
N PHE A 2 -7.20 -8.72 -5.57
CA PHE A 2 -8.15 -7.61 -5.69
C PHE A 2 -8.42 -7.32 -7.17
N ARG A 3 -9.69 -7.21 -7.54
CA ARG A 3 -10.12 -7.06 -8.94
C ARG A 3 -10.35 -5.60 -9.37
N SER A 4 -10.16 -4.65 -8.46
CA SER A 4 -10.37 -3.23 -8.73
C SER A 4 -9.45 -2.36 -7.87
N LYS A 5 -9.18 -1.15 -8.36
CA LYS A 5 -8.35 -0.14 -7.70
C LYS A 5 -8.91 0.22 -6.32
N GLU A 6 -10.23 0.33 -6.19
CA GLU A 6 -10.91 0.69 -4.95
C GLU A 6 -10.72 -0.40 -3.89
N LYS A 7 -10.90 -1.68 -4.28
CA LYS A 7 -10.74 -2.81 -3.34
C LYS A 7 -9.29 -2.98 -2.89
N LEU A 8 -8.33 -2.81 -3.81
CA LEU A 8 -6.91 -2.86 -3.45
C LEU A 8 -6.55 -1.72 -2.50
N SER A 9 -7.00 -0.49 -2.78
CA SER A 9 -6.73 0.68 -1.94
C SER A 9 -7.37 0.57 -0.56
N ALA A 10 -8.61 0.07 -0.48
CA ALA A 10 -9.29 -0.17 0.79
C ALA A 10 -8.56 -1.24 1.64
N ALA A 11 -8.04 -2.30 1.01
CA ALA A 11 -7.26 -3.31 1.70
C ALA A 11 -5.91 -2.77 2.19
N TYR A 12 -5.23 -1.97 1.36
CA TYR A 12 -3.99 -1.28 1.73
C TYR A 12 -4.19 -0.39 2.96
N LYS A 13 -5.23 0.46 2.93
CA LYS A 13 -5.60 1.33 4.06
C LYS A 13 -5.91 0.52 5.32
N LYS A 14 -6.75 -0.51 5.20
CA LYS A 14 -7.14 -1.38 6.32
C LYS A 14 -5.94 -2.06 6.97
N LEU A 15 -4.98 -2.56 6.17
CA LEU A 15 -3.75 -3.16 6.70
C LEU A 15 -2.98 -2.15 7.55
N HIS A 16 -2.76 -0.94 7.02
CA HIS A 16 -1.99 0.08 7.72
C HIS A 16 -2.69 0.54 9.00
N GLU A 17 -3.98 0.83 8.94
CA GLU A 17 -4.75 1.32 10.09
C GLU A 17 -4.90 0.27 11.20
N LYS A 18 -5.05 -1.01 10.84
CA LYS A 18 -5.30 -2.07 11.83
C LYS A 18 -4.05 -2.75 12.35
N GLN A 19 -2.97 -2.79 11.57
CA GLN A 19 -1.80 -3.60 11.90
C GLN A 19 -0.50 -2.78 11.94
N VAL A 20 -0.29 -1.85 11.02
CA VAL A 20 1.00 -1.15 10.91
C VAL A 20 1.09 0.05 11.86
N ILE A 21 0.15 0.99 11.76
CA ILE A 21 0.11 2.22 12.56
C ILE A 21 0.15 1.94 14.08
N PRO A 22 -0.58 0.95 14.63
CA PRO A 22 -0.49 0.63 16.06
C PRO A 22 0.90 0.21 16.54
N LEU A 23 1.77 -0.28 15.65
CA LEU A 23 3.14 -0.69 16.00
C LEU A 23 4.09 0.49 16.17
N ILE A 24 3.73 1.70 15.70
CA ILE A 24 4.53 2.92 15.92
C ILE A 24 4.74 3.14 17.42
N LYS A 25 3.68 2.99 18.22
CA LYS A 25 3.74 3.06 19.69
C LYS A 25 4.58 1.95 20.34
N LYS A 26 4.92 0.90 19.59
CA LYS A 26 5.74 -0.24 20.02
C LYS A 26 7.17 -0.18 19.45
N GLY A 27 7.56 0.92 18.82
CA GLY A 27 8.92 1.11 18.29
C GLY A 27 9.09 0.84 16.79
N LEU A 28 8.02 0.70 16.01
CA LEU A 28 8.14 0.66 14.55
C LEU A 28 8.71 1.99 14.04
N CYS A 29 9.86 1.93 13.36
CA CYS A 29 10.58 3.10 12.89
C CYS A 29 10.42 3.39 11.38
N ALA A 30 10.07 2.38 10.59
CA ALA A 30 9.95 2.52 9.13
C ALA A 30 9.03 1.44 8.54
N THR A 31 8.51 1.70 7.34
CA THR A 31 7.77 0.73 6.53
C THR A 31 8.27 0.80 5.09
N VAL A 32 8.35 -0.36 4.42
CA VAL A 32 8.80 -0.44 3.02
C VAL A 32 7.80 -1.29 2.25
N TYR A 33 7.24 -0.74 1.17
CA TYR A 33 6.46 -1.48 0.20
C TYR A 33 7.39 -1.90 -0.94
N THR A 34 7.60 -3.21 -1.10
CA THR A 34 8.73 -3.76 -1.87
C THR A 34 8.56 -3.72 -3.37
N GLN A 35 7.34 -3.58 -3.91
CA GLN A 35 7.07 -3.69 -5.35
C GLN A 35 6.39 -2.47 -5.94
N VAL A 36 7.15 -1.75 -6.77
CA VAL A 36 6.63 -0.61 -7.54
C VAL A 36 5.69 -1.08 -8.64
N SER A 37 6.02 -2.16 -9.36
CA SER A 37 5.19 -2.73 -10.44
C SER A 37 5.01 -4.23 -10.26
N ASP A 38 4.02 -4.80 -10.95
CA ASP A 38 3.86 -6.26 -11.04
C ASP A 38 5.12 -6.89 -11.66
N VAL A 39 5.44 -8.13 -11.25
CA VAL A 39 6.61 -8.89 -11.70
C VAL A 39 6.20 -10.33 -11.96
N GLU A 40 6.37 -10.82 -13.19
CA GLU A 40 5.97 -12.19 -13.59
C GLU A 40 4.55 -12.56 -13.14
N PHE A 41 4.41 -13.49 -12.20
CA PHE A 41 3.14 -13.94 -11.62
C PHE A 41 2.74 -13.18 -10.34
N GLU A 42 3.59 -12.27 -9.86
CA GLU A 42 3.37 -11.41 -8.70
C GLU A 42 2.63 -10.12 -9.10
N VAL A 43 1.39 -10.04 -8.66
CA VAL A 43 0.39 -9.06 -9.10
C VAL A 43 0.04 -8.03 -8.00
N ASN A 44 0.99 -7.79 -7.12
CA ASN A 44 0.93 -6.90 -5.96
C ASN A 44 1.77 -5.62 -6.14
N GLY A 45 2.16 -5.27 -7.37
CA GLY A 45 2.76 -3.98 -7.64
C GLY A 45 1.79 -2.82 -7.45
N MET A 46 2.34 -1.65 -7.10
CA MET A 46 1.58 -0.39 -7.12
C MET A 46 1.12 -0.02 -8.54
N TYR A 47 1.91 -0.40 -9.54
CA TYR A 47 1.62 -0.26 -10.96
C TYR A 47 1.44 -1.63 -11.64
N THR A 48 0.79 -1.64 -12.81
CA THR A 48 0.82 -2.79 -13.73
C THR A 48 2.24 -3.11 -14.18
N TYR A 49 2.43 -4.32 -14.72
CA TYR A 49 3.73 -4.80 -15.22
C TYR A 49 4.40 -3.81 -16.20
N ASP A 50 3.61 -3.22 -17.10
CA ASP A 50 4.07 -2.22 -18.09
C ASP A 50 4.17 -0.79 -17.55
N ARG A 51 3.93 -0.59 -16.24
CA ARG A 51 3.93 0.68 -15.51
C ARG A 51 2.93 1.73 -16.04
N LYS A 52 1.95 1.35 -16.86
CA LYS A 52 0.98 2.29 -17.43
C LYS A 52 -0.15 2.65 -16.48
N VAL A 53 -0.56 1.73 -15.62
CA VAL A 53 -1.71 1.92 -14.73
C VAL A 53 -1.28 1.85 -13.29
N LEU A 54 -1.52 2.93 -12.55
CA LEU A 54 -1.39 2.96 -11.09
C LEU A 54 -2.61 2.25 -10.46
N LYS A 55 -2.36 1.08 -9.87
CA LYS A 55 -3.37 0.17 -9.29
C LYS A 55 -3.84 0.60 -7.89
N LEU A 56 -3.02 1.37 -7.17
CA LEU A 56 -3.40 1.99 -5.91
C LEU A 56 -3.93 3.41 -6.12
N ASP A 57 -4.86 3.83 -5.27
CA ASP A 57 -5.26 5.23 -5.22
C ASP A 57 -4.18 6.07 -4.51
N GLU A 58 -3.63 7.05 -5.22
CA GLU A 58 -2.54 7.89 -4.73
C GLU A 58 -2.92 8.66 -3.47
N LYS A 59 -4.17 9.16 -3.40
CA LYS A 59 -4.67 9.92 -2.25
C LYS A 59 -4.77 9.03 -1.02
N THR A 60 -5.23 7.79 -1.19
CA THR A 60 -5.27 6.79 -0.13
C THR A 60 -3.87 6.50 0.42
N VAL A 61 -2.87 6.34 -0.46
CA VAL A 61 -1.47 6.12 -0.04
C VAL A 61 -0.91 7.34 0.70
N GLN A 62 -1.14 8.54 0.18
CA GLN A 62 -0.72 9.79 0.82
C GLN A 62 -1.35 9.97 2.21
N GLU A 63 -2.66 9.72 2.34
CA GLU A 63 -3.40 9.79 3.62
C GLU A 63 -2.88 8.77 4.64
N VAL A 64 -2.50 7.56 4.20
CA VAL A 64 -1.90 6.57 5.08
C VAL A 64 -0.50 7.01 5.51
N ASN A 65 0.32 7.47 4.57
CA ASN A 65 1.69 7.90 4.86
C ASN A 65 1.72 9.11 5.80
N SER A 66 0.77 10.03 5.68
CA SER A 66 0.61 11.15 6.61
C SER A 66 0.21 10.74 8.02
N LYS A 67 -0.07 9.45 8.27
CA LYS A 67 -0.32 8.91 9.62
C LYS A 67 0.84 8.03 10.11
N LEU A 68 1.85 7.78 9.28
CA LEU A 68 3.04 6.97 9.58
C LEU A 68 4.17 7.84 10.17
N HIS A 69 3.83 8.67 11.15
CA HIS A 69 4.79 9.47 11.90
C HIS A 69 4.44 9.44 13.39
N PHE A 70 5.38 9.90 14.22
CA PHE A 70 5.17 10.07 15.66
C PHE A 70 4.28 11.27 15.98
#